data_AF-A0A919B9X8-F1
#
_entry.id   AF-A0A919B9X8-F1
#
_cell.length_a   1.000
_cell.length_b   1.000
_cell.length_c   1.000
_cell.angle_alpha   90.00
_cell.angle_beta   90.00
_cell.angle_gamma   90.00
#
_symmetry.space_group_name_H-M   'P 1'
#
loop_
_entity.id
_entity.type
_entity.pdbx_description
1 polymer ?
#
loop_
_entity_poly.entity_id
_entity_poly.type
_entity_poly.pdbx_seq_one_letter_code
_entity_poly.pdbx_strand_id
1 'polypeptide(L)'
;METTSRAVTQGSGPSDASAEEQGVPPGGTSARRSLDGYLQASFPWYGLDEAYTGPRWLLQVGTAADGTVEHGSTGHGAEPTLRMGRVEHETATQRFAVVVTVASRPVRRSADGTGTLEATSVSSAAWLAGAGLLACTWPAQMDRALRQDWLDQQTALAWELADHLEEPAWTTLSLPVDGVPTDFRYRESEYGWVLAGSPDDEHGVHLGAYGRGMSAYGMGFSVITDISTYEH
;
A
#
# COMPACT_ATOMS: atom_id res chain seq x y z
N MET A 1 61.25 -0.65 -38.14
CA MET A 1 59.95 -1.11 -37.64
C MET A 1 60.00 -2.63 -37.68
N GLU A 2 60.59 -3.32 -36.70
CA GLU A 2 59.94 -3.71 -35.42
C GLU A 2 58.56 -4.36 -35.67
N THR A 3 58.14 -5.52 -35.17
CA THR A 3 58.71 -6.72 -34.54
C THR A 3 57.54 -7.72 -34.44
N THR A 4 57.84 -9.02 -34.53
CA THR A 4 57.16 -10.16 -33.87
C THR A 4 55.69 -10.51 -34.16
N SER A 5 55.54 -11.61 -34.90
CA SER A 5 54.89 -12.88 -34.50
C SER A 5 53.59 -12.84 -33.70
N ARG A 6 52.52 -13.37 -34.30
CA ARG A 6 51.29 -13.78 -33.60
C ARG A 6 51.05 -15.28 -33.80
N ALA A 7 51.18 -16.05 -32.72
CA ALA A 7 50.66 -17.40 -32.61
C ALA A 7 49.80 -17.49 -31.33
N VAL A 8 48.55 -17.90 -31.54
CA VAL A 8 47.64 -18.73 -30.73
C VAL A 8 47.56 -18.49 -29.21
N THR A 9 46.34 -18.29 -28.70
CA THR A 9 45.75 -19.09 -27.60
C THR A 9 44.23 -18.91 -27.59
N GLN A 10 43.50 -20.03 -27.75
CA GLN A 10 42.08 -20.15 -27.42
C GLN A 10 41.92 -20.03 -25.89
N GLY A 11 41.01 -19.18 -25.44
CA GLY A 11 40.57 -19.09 -24.04
C GLY A 11 39.05 -19.00 -24.00
N SER A 12 38.43 -19.99 -23.35
CA SER A 12 37.00 -20.10 -23.10
C SER A 12 36.49 -19.00 -22.15
N GLY A 13 35.25 -18.56 -22.37
CA GLY A 13 34.39 -17.95 -21.36
C GLY A 13 33.78 -16.60 -21.77
N PRO A 14 32.46 -16.50 -21.98
CA PRO A 14 31.76 -15.26 -21.71
C PRO A 14 31.55 -15.17 -20.19
N SER A 15 32.31 -14.28 -19.54
CA SER A 15 31.90 -13.67 -18.27
C SER A 15 31.19 -12.39 -18.64
N ASP A 16 29.86 -12.36 -18.51
CA ASP A 16 29.15 -11.11 -18.52
C ASP A 16 27.96 -11.18 -17.56
N ALA A 17 28.00 -10.25 -16.60
CA ALA A 17 26.91 -9.70 -15.82
C ALA A 17 25.85 -10.68 -15.27
N SER A 18 26.15 -11.28 -14.11
CA SER A 18 25.11 -11.64 -13.15
C SER A 18 24.52 -10.34 -12.60
N ALA A 19 23.44 -9.86 -13.22
CA ALA A 19 22.51 -8.96 -12.56
C ALA A 19 21.95 -9.72 -11.35
N GLU A 20 22.32 -9.28 -10.15
CA GLU A 20 21.70 -9.73 -8.91
C GLU A 20 20.24 -9.27 -8.94
N GLU A 21 19.38 -10.17 -9.43
CA GLU A 21 17.97 -10.21 -9.11
C GLU A 21 17.84 -10.04 -7.59
N GLN A 22 17.34 -8.89 -7.15
CA GLN A 22 16.77 -8.73 -5.81
C GLN A 22 15.48 -9.56 -5.77
N GLY A 23 15.69 -10.88 -5.70
CA GLY A 23 14.66 -11.88 -5.53
C GLY A 23 14.03 -11.69 -4.16
N VAL A 24 12.71 -11.48 -4.19
CA VAL A 24 11.82 -11.65 -3.04
C VAL A 24 12.17 -12.99 -2.37
N PRO A 25 12.56 -13.01 -1.08
CA PRO A 25 12.94 -14.26 -0.44
C PRO A 25 11.73 -15.20 -0.34
N PRO A 26 11.92 -16.51 -0.56
CA PRO A 26 10.83 -17.48 -0.54
C PRO A 26 10.39 -17.80 0.89
N GLY A 27 9.07 -17.76 1.10
CA GLY A 27 8.28 -18.45 2.12
C GLY A 27 9.01 -19.02 3.33
N GLY A 28 9.10 -18.21 4.39
CA GLY A 28 9.39 -18.64 5.75
C GLY A 28 8.46 -17.91 6.71
N THR A 29 7.39 -18.57 7.12
CA THR A 29 6.51 -18.21 8.26
C THR A 29 5.90 -16.80 8.28
N SER A 30 4.63 -16.75 7.89
CA SER A 30 3.59 -15.76 8.19
C SER A 30 3.34 -15.55 9.72
N ALA A 31 4.38 -15.53 10.54
CA ALA A 31 4.31 -15.80 11.98
C ALA A 31 4.54 -14.60 12.92
N ARG A 32 4.49 -13.36 12.42
CA ARG A 32 4.32 -12.14 13.27
C ARG A 32 3.94 -10.95 12.38
N ARG A 33 2.65 -10.80 12.14
CA ARG A 33 2.02 -9.49 11.86
C ARG A 33 2.14 -8.67 13.15
N SER A 34 3.36 -8.25 13.50
CA SER A 34 3.65 -7.92 14.90
C SER A 34 2.99 -6.59 15.26
N LEU A 35 1.99 -6.68 16.14
CA LEU A 35 1.45 -5.59 16.94
C LEU A 35 2.54 -4.62 17.41
N ASP A 36 3.74 -5.15 17.73
CA ASP A 36 4.94 -4.37 18.05
C ASP A 36 5.20 -3.21 17.07
N GLY A 37 5.08 -3.43 15.76
CA GLY A 37 5.29 -2.39 14.75
C GLY A 37 4.26 -1.27 14.84
N TYR A 38 3.01 -1.61 15.17
CA TYR A 38 1.98 -0.60 15.45
C TYR A 38 2.26 0.16 16.73
N LEU A 39 2.72 -0.53 17.78
CA LEU A 39 3.03 0.10 19.08
C LEU A 39 4.26 1.02 19.02
N GLN A 40 5.17 0.85 18.06
CA GLN A 40 6.33 1.72 17.86
C GLN A 40 6.03 3.00 17.03
N ALA A 41 4.81 3.15 16.50
CA ALA A 41 4.47 4.32 15.72
C ALA A 41 4.50 5.61 16.56
N SER A 42 4.98 6.69 15.96
CA SER A 42 5.03 8.03 16.58
C SER A 42 3.78 8.87 16.32
N PHE A 43 2.73 8.25 15.81
CA PHE A 43 1.49 8.89 15.37
C PHE A 43 0.29 7.96 15.66
N PRO A 44 -0.93 8.51 15.79
CA PRO A 44 -2.12 7.71 16.05
C PRO A 44 -2.50 6.86 14.84
N TRP A 45 -2.96 5.62 15.08
CA TRP A 45 -3.56 4.78 14.05
C TRP A 45 -5.03 5.09 13.89
N TYR A 46 -5.52 5.04 12.66
CA TYR A 46 -6.94 5.21 12.35
C TYR A 46 -7.57 3.91 11.88
N GLY A 47 -8.86 3.78 12.16
CA GLY A 47 -9.72 2.69 11.70
C GLY A 47 -11.15 3.18 11.47
N LEU A 48 -12.07 2.25 11.20
CA LEU A 48 -13.49 2.58 11.23
C LEU A 48 -13.93 2.86 12.68
N ASP A 49 -14.81 3.84 12.82
CA ASP A 49 -15.34 4.30 14.10
C ASP A 49 -16.13 3.22 14.87
N GLU A 50 -16.66 3.59 16.03
CA GLU A 50 -17.42 2.69 16.90
C GLU A 50 -18.75 2.21 16.28
N ALA A 51 -19.26 2.86 15.23
CA ALA A 51 -20.45 2.38 14.53
C ALA A 51 -20.16 1.06 13.79
N TYR A 52 -18.90 0.81 13.45
CA TYR A 52 -18.46 -0.46 12.88
C TYR A 52 -18.19 -1.52 13.97
N THR A 53 -18.99 -2.58 13.96
CA THR A 53 -18.96 -3.68 14.95
C THR A 53 -18.46 -5.02 14.39
N GLY A 54 -17.99 -5.04 13.14
CA GLY A 54 -17.53 -6.27 12.49
C GLY A 54 -16.06 -6.61 12.81
N PRO A 55 -15.53 -7.67 12.16
CA PRO A 55 -14.15 -8.11 12.36
C PRO A 55 -13.13 -7.03 12.00
N ARG A 56 -12.04 -6.99 12.76
CA ARG A 56 -10.91 -6.07 12.64
C ARG A 56 -9.61 -6.87 12.55
N TRP A 57 -8.65 -6.42 11.75
CA TRP A 57 -7.38 -7.13 11.54
C TRP A 57 -6.25 -6.19 11.12
N LEU A 58 -5.00 -6.57 11.39
CA LEU A 58 -3.81 -5.78 11.05
C LEU A 58 -3.15 -6.25 9.75
N LEU A 59 -2.73 -5.29 8.92
CA LEU A 59 -1.75 -5.50 7.86
C LEU A 59 -0.33 -5.24 8.38
N GLN A 60 0.68 -5.41 7.52
CA GLN A 60 2.06 -5.05 7.83
C GLN A 60 2.24 -3.52 7.88
N VAL A 61 3.08 -3.04 8.79
CA VAL A 61 3.56 -1.64 8.80
C VAL A 61 4.75 -1.47 7.85
N GLY A 62 4.82 -0.30 7.20
CA GLY A 62 5.99 0.12 6.44
C GLY A 62 6.94 0.91 7.34
N THR A 63 8.21 0.51 7.36
CA THR A 63 9.27 1.19 8.13
C THR A 63 10.35 1.75 7.20
N ALA A 64 10.89 2.91 7.55
CA ALA A 64 12.10 3.45 6.92
C ALA A 64 13.34 2.61 7.29
N ALA A 65 14.47 2.90 6.63
CA ALA A 65 15.74 2.18 6.84
C ALA A 65 16.28 2.28 8.28
N ASP A 66 15.93 3.34 9.02
CA ASP A 66 16.27 3.52 10.44
C ASP A 66 15.30 2.82 11.40
N GLY A 67 14.30 2.10 10.87
CA GLY A 67 13.27 1.42 11.66
C GLY A 67 12.09 2.30 12.05
N THR A 68 12.07 3.59 11.66
CA THR A 68 10.93 4.47 11.92
C THR A 68 9.71 3.99 11.17
N VAL A 69 8.57 3.85 11.85
CA VAL A 69 7.29 3.53 11.21
C VAL A 69 6.82 4.73 10.40
N GLU A 70 6.50 4.50 9.14
CA GLU A 70 6.08 5.52 8.18
C GLU A 70 4.61 5.42 7.81
N HIS A 71 4.10 4.19 7.70
CA HIS A 71 2.70 3.94 7.42
C HIS A 71 2.29 2.54 7.88
N GLY A 72 1.00 2.28 7.87
CA GLY A 72 0.43 0.98 8.22
C GLY A 72 -1.03 0.94 7.80
N SER A 73 -1.68 -0.21 7.98
CA SER A 73 -3.07 -0.35 7.54
C SER A 73 -3.90 -1.25 8.44
N THR A 74 -5.10 -0.79 8.76
CA THR A 74 -6.06 -1.50 9.60
C THR A 74 -7.24 -1.95 8.75
N GLY A 75 -7.52 -3.24 8.80
CA GLY A 75 -8.56 -3.88 8.00
C GLY A 75 -9.84 -4.11 8.79
N HIS A 76 -10.96 -4.04 8.08
CA HIS A 76 -12.31 -4.17 8.60
C HIS A 76 -13.11 -5.06 7.66
N GLY A 77 -13.85 -6.02 8.20
CA GLY A 77 -14.67 -6.96 7.44
C GLY A 77 -13.91 -8.24 7.11
N ALA A 78 -14.24 -8.85 5.98
CA ALA A 78 -13.61 -10.10 5.56
C ALA A 78 -12.17 -9.84 5.10
N GLU A 79 -11.17 -10.42 5.79
CA GLU A 79 -9.75 -10.32 5.37
C GLU A 79 -9.59 -10.86 3.94
N PRO A 80 -9.06 -10.06 2.98
CA PRO A 80 -8.86 -10.50 1.61
C PRO A 80 -7.84 -11.65 1.56
N THR A 81 -8.30 -12.86 1.25
CA THR A 81 -7.40 -14.00 1.04
C THR A 81 -6.80 -13.95 -0.36
N LEU A 82 -5.50 -13.70 -0.46
CA LEU A 82 -4.73 -13.79 -1.71
C LEU A 82 -4.53 -15.26 -2.10
N ARG A 83 -5.60 -15.96 -2.52
CA ARG A 83 -5.48 -17.34 -3.02
C ARG A 83 -4.94 -17.33 -4.45
N MET A 84 -3.65 -17.62 -4.58
CA MET A 84 -3.05 -18.00 -5.85
C MET A 84 -3.74 -19.26 -6.41
N GLY A 85 -4.52 -19.10 -7.48
CA GLY A 85 -4.84 -20.22 -8.40
C GLY A 85 -6.27 -20.75 -8.46
N ARG A 86 -7.27 -20.17 -7.77
CA ARG A 86 -8.68 -20.56 -7.99
C ARG A 86 -9.62 -19.38 -7.76
N VAL A 87 -10.11 -18.78 -8.85
CA VAL A 87 -11.24 -17.87 -8.80
C VAL A 87 -12.50 -18.71 -8.93
N GLU A 88 -13.18 -18.96 -7.81
CA GLU A 88 -14.57 -19.38 -7.83
C GLU A 88 -15.37 -18.31 -7.12
N HIS A 89 -16.02 -17.42 -7.88
CA HIS A 89 -17.17 -16.59 -7.49
C HIS A 89 -17.11 -15.75 -6.17
N GLU A 90 -16.05 -15.82 -5.37
CA GLU A 90 -15.96 -15.25 -4.02
C GLU A 90 -15.42 -13.81 -3.99
N THR A 91 -14.76 -13.34 -5.05
CA THR A 91 -14.25 -11.96 -5.12
C THR A 91 -15.38 -10.92 -5.11
N ALA A 92 -16.57 -11.30 -5.61
CA ALA A 92 -17.78 -10.49 -5.55
C ALA A 92 -18.44 -10.49 -4.15
N THR A 93 -18.07 -11.42 -3.26
CA THR A 93 -18.59 -11.53 -1.89
C THR A 93 -17.66 -10.96 -0.82
N GLN A 94 -16.43 -10.57 -1.18
CA GLN A 94 -15.51 -9.93 -0.23
C GLN A 94 -16.02 -8.53 0.13
N ARG A 95 -16.45 -8.39 1.39
CA ARG A 95 -16.91 -7.13 1.99
C ARG A 95 -15.88 -6.67 2.99
N PHE A 96 -15.08 -5.69 2.59
CA PHE A 96 -14.03 -5.15 3.44
C PHE A 96 -13.77 -3.68 3.17
N ALA A 97 -13.15 -3.04 4.15
CA ALA A 97 -12.52 -1.74 4.05
C ALA A 97 -11.18 -1.77 4.78
N VAL A 98 -10.16 -1.14 4.21
CA VAL A 98 -8.85 -0.99 4.80
C VAL A 98 -8.56 0.49 4.92
N VAL A 99 -8.15 0.91 6.12
CA VAL A 99 -7.71 2.28 6.42
C VAL A 99 -6.20 2.27 6.45
N VAL A 100 -5.59 3.11 5.62
CA VAL A 100 -4.16 3.35 5.56
C VAL A 100 -3.86 4.63 6.33
N THR A 101 -3.00 4.55 7.33
CA THR A 101 -2.50 5.74 8.02
C THR A 101 -1.05 5.96 7.61
N VAL A 102 -0.74 7.18 7.17
CA VAL A 102 0.59 7.59 6.74
C VAL A 102 1.04 8.75 7.62
N ALA A 103 2.22 8.66 8.23
CA ALA A 103 2.81 9.77 8.97
C ALA A 103 2.99 10.97 8.05
N SER A 104 2.64 12.18 8.49
CA SER A 104 3.01 13.42 7.81
C SER A 104 4.48 13.74 8.11
N ARG A 105 5.30 13.77 7.06
CA ARG A 105 6.75 13.92 7.13
C ARG A 105 7.18 14.91 6.06
N PRO A 106 7.97 15.93 6.39
CA PRO A 106 8.58 16.78 5.37
C PRO A 106 9.66 16.01 4.61
N VAL A 107 10.13 16.62 3.51
CA VAL A 107 11.30 16.15 2.77
C VAL A 107 12.48 16.00 3.72
N ARG A 108 13.17 14.85 3.69
CA ARG A 108 14.29 14.55 4.59
C ARG A 108 15.35 13.70 3.91
N ARG A 109 16.56 13.65 4.46
CA ARG A 109 17.59 12.71 3.97
C ARG A 109 17.27 11.29 4.42
N SER A 110 17.56 10.32 3.56
CA SER A 110 17.50 8.92 3.91
C SER A 110 18.57 8.57 4.94
N ALA A 111 18.22 7.75 5.92
CA ALA A 111 19.09 7.39 7.04
C ALA A 111 20.29 6.50 6.61
N ASP A 112 20.14 5.76 5.52
CA ASP A 112 21.20 4.94 4.89
C ASP A 112 22.14 5.77 4.00
N GLY A 113 21.92 7.08 3.88
CA GLY A 113 22.71 7.98 3.06
C GLY A 113 22.54 7.83 1.55
N THR A 114 21.53 7.07 1.08
CA THR A 114 21.35 6.77 -0.35
C THR A 114 20.59 7.85 -1.11
N GLY A 115 20.00 8.84 -0.43
CA GLY A 115 19.28 9.92 -1.10
C GLY A 115 18.39 10.78 -0.19
N THR A 116 17.36 11.35 -0.79
CA THR A 116 16.33 12.17 -0.14
C THR A 116 15.00 11.42 -0.23
N LEU A 117 14.27 11.38 0.87
CA LEU A 117 12.89 10.89 0.94
C LEU A 117 11.96 12.09 0.75
N GLU A 118 11.02 11.94 -0.19
CA GLU A 118 9.98 12.92 -0.48
C GLU A 118 9.06 13.13 0.73
N ALA A 119 8.41 14.29 0.75
CA ALA A 119 7.39 14.56 1.75
C ALA A 119 6.22 13.59 1.57
N THR A 120 5.71 13.07 2.67
CA THR A 120 4.45 12.33 2.63
C THR A 120 3.29 13.31 2.51
N SER A 121 2.29 12.92 1.73
CA SER A 121 1.14 13.76 1.41
C SER A 121 -0.13 12.91 1.26
N VAL A 122 -1.25 13.58 0.98
CA VAL A 122 -2.50 12.91 0.59
C VAL A 122 -2.29 12.04 -0.65
N SER A 123 -1.41 12.43 -1.57
CA SER A 123 -1.03 11.61 -2.73
C SER A 123 -0.35 10.32 -2.31
N SER A 124 0.55 10.34 -1.32
CA SER A 124 1.16 9.12 -0.77
C SER A 124 0.10 8.17 -0.20
N ALA A 125 -0.88 8.72 0.52
CA ALA A 125 -1.99 7.95 1.07
C ALA A 125 -2.92 7.37 -0.01
N ALA A 126 -3.24 8.16 -1.05
CA ALA A 126 -4.01 7.71 -2.21
C ALA A 126 -3.30 6.57 -2.97
N TRP A 127 -2.00 6.71 -3.18
CA TRP A 127 -1.18 5.69 -3.83
C TRP A 127 -1.17 4.38 -3.04
N LEU A 128 -0.90 4.43 -1.73
CA LEU A 128 -0.91 3.23 -0.87
C LEU A 128 -2.28 2.55 -0.85
N ALA A 129 -3.37 3.33 -0.80
CA ALA A 129 -4.72 2.79 -0.84
C ALA A 129 -5.05 2.16 -2.21
N GLY A 130 -4.66 2.79 -3.31
CA GLY A 130 -4.80 2.25 -4.66
C GLY A 130 -4.01 0.95 -4.87
N ALA A 131 -2.74 0.94 -4.44
CA ALA A 131 -1.89 -0.25 -4.48
C ALA A 131 -2.48 -1.40 -3.65
N GLY A 132 -3.02 -1.11 -2.46
CA GLY A 132 -3.70 -2.10 -1.62
C GLY A 132 -4.95 -2.69 -2.30
N LEU A 133 -5.77 -1.87 -2.95
CA LEU A 133 -6.94 -2.33 -3.70
C LEU A 133 -6.54 -3.23 -4.89
N LEU A 134 -5.50 -2.85 -5.61
CA LEU A 134 -4.95 -3.64 -6.73
C LEU A 134 -4.38 -4.97 -6.25
N ALA A 135 -3.69 -5.00 -5.10
CA ALA A 135 -3.19 -6.24 -4.51
C ALA A 135 -4.34 -7.20 -4.14
N CYS A 136 -5.51 -6.67 -3.75
CA CYS A 136 -6.73 -7.45 -3.48
C CYS A 136 -7.53 -7.79 -4.75
N THR A 137 -7.03 -7.43 -5.93
CA THR A 137 -7.68 -7.64 -7.22
C THR A 137 -6.89 -8.69 -7.99
N TRP A 138 -7.50 -9.85 -8.23
CA TRP A 138 -6.90 -10.89 -9.04
C TRP A 138 -7.62 -11.02 -10.37
N PRO A 139 -6.96 -10.72 -11.50
CA PRO A 139 -7.54 -11.04 -12.80
C PRO A 139 -7.68 -12.56 -12.95
N ALA A 140 -8.92 -13.03 -13.07
CA ALA A 140 -9.26 -14.44 -12.92
C ALA A 140 -8.66 -15.37 -14.00
N GLN A 141 -8.17 -14.82 -15.12
CA GLN A 141 -7.83 -15.59 -16.33
C GLN A 141 -6.61 -15.02 -17.08
N MET A 142 -5.53 -14.66 -16.38
CA MET A 142 -4.31 -14.15 -17.03
C MET A 142 -3.12 -15.07 -16.76
N ASP A 143 -2.36 -15.36 -17.82
CA ASP A 143 -1.03 -15.96 -17.68
C ASP A 143 -0.11 -15.06 -16.86
N ARG A 144 1.04 -15.58 -16.42
CA ARG A 144 1.94 -14.86 -15.50
C ARG A 144 2.52 -13.58 -16.11
N ALA A 145 2.87 -13.59 -17.40
CA ALA A 145 3.51 -12.44 -18.05
C ALA A 145 2.48 -11.33 -18.26
N LEU A 146 1.31 -11.67 -18.81
CA LEU A 146 0.22 -10.73 -19.01
C LEU A 146 -0.27 -10.13 -17.68
N ARG A 147 -0.25 -10.93 -16.59
CA ARG A 147 -0.54 -10.44 -15.24
C ARG A 147 0.47 -9.40 -14.77
N GLN A 148 1.76 -9.64 -15.00
CA GLN A 148 2.80 -8.69 -14.61
C GLN A 148 2.63 -7.39 -15.39
N ASP A 149 2.46 -7.47 -16.71
CA ASP A 149 2.24 -6.30 -17.56
C ASP A 149 0.99 -5.50 -17.14
N TRP A 150 -0.09 -6.20 -16.78
CA TRP A 150 -1.30 -5.57 -16.26
C TRP A 150 -1.07 -4.90 -14.91
N LEU A 151 -0.38 -5.56 -13.97
CA LEU A 151 -0.04 -4.98 -12.67
C LEU A 151 0.84 -3.74 -12.83
N ASP A 152 1.82 -3.78 -13.73
CA ASP A 152 2.71 -2.65 -14.01
C ASP A 152 1.91 -1.46 -14.57
N GLN A 153 1.00 -1.72 -15.52
CA GLN A 153 0.10 -0.69 -16.05
C GLN A 153 -0.83 -0.10 -14.98
N GLN A 154 -1.46 -0.95 -14.16
CA GLN A 154 -2.34 -0.46 -13.10
C GLN A 154 -1.58 0.31 -12.02
N THR A 155 -0.35 -0.10 -11.71
CA THR A 155 0.51 0.59 -10.76
C THR A 155 0.95 1.95 -11.30
N ALA A 156 1.30 2.04 -12.59
CA ALA A 156 1.61 3.31 -13.25
C ALA A 156 0.41 4.26 -13.24
N LEU A 157 -0.78 3.77 -13.60
CA LEU A 157 -2.01 4.57 -13.55
C LEU A 157 -2.38 5.01 -12.13
N ALA A 158 -2.19 4.13 -11.13
CA ALA A 158 -2.44 4.49 -9.73
C ALA A 158 -1.47 5.59 -9.26
N TRP A 159 -0.23 5.57 -9.73
CA TRP A 159 0.76 6.63 -9.52
C TRP A 159 0.29 7.96 -10.11
N GLU A 160 -0.05 7.99 -11.40
CA GLU A 160 -0.54 9.20 -12.06
C GLU A 160 -1.79 9.78 -11.38
N LEU A 161 -2.74 8.92 -11.03
CA LEU A 161 -3.96 9.33 -10.33
C LEU A 161 -3.67 9.91 -8.94
N ALA A 162 -2.69 9.36 -8.22
CA ALA A 162 -2.32 9.84 -6.89
C ALA A 162 -1.61 11.20 -6.95
N ASP A 163 -0.84 11.50 -7.99
CA ASP A 163 -0.20 12.81 -8.16
C ASP A 163 -1.20 13.92 -8.56
N HIS A 164 -2.33 13.56 -9.16
CA HIS A 164 -3.31 14.48 -9.72
C HIS A 164 -4.68 14.45 -9.01
N LEU A 165 -4.67 14.58 -7.69
CA LEU A 165 -5.87 14.52 -6.83
C LEU A 165 -6.91 15.64 -7.05
N GLU A 166 -6.60 16.66 -7.83
CA GLU A 166 -7.50 17.78 -8.14
C GLU A 166 -8.18 17.62 -9.51
N GLU A 167 -7.81 16.58 -10.27
CA GLU A 167 -8.35 16.33 -11.59
C GLU A 167 -9.72 15.64 -11.57
N PRO A 168 -10.50 15.70 -12.68
CA PRO A 168 -11.86 15.17 -12.74
C PRO A 168 -12.00 13.66 -12.50
N ALA A 169 -10.89 12.92 -12.48
CA ALA A 169 -10.87 11.51 -12.11
C ALA A 169 -11.24 11.28 -10.63
N TRP A 170 -11.15 12.33 -9.80
CA TRP A 170 -11.51 12.34 -8.40
C TRP A 170 -12.75 13.20 -8.16
N THR A 171 -13.53 12.79 -7.16
CA THR A 171 -14.62 13.59 -6.60
C THR A 171 -14.29 13.90 -5.14
N THR A 172 -15.04 14.81 -4.52
CA THR A 172 -14.92 15.09 -3.08
C THR A 172 -16.04 14.39 -2.32
N LEU A 173 -15.68 13.68 -1.26
CA LEU A 173 -16.59 13.02 -0.34
C LEU A 173 -16.26 13.47 1.09
N SER A 174 -17.22 14.08 1.77
CA SER A 174 -17.05 14.52 3.16
C SER A 174 -17.48 13.40 4.11
N LEU A 175 -16.56 12.92 4.95
CA LEU A 175 -16.78 11.82 5.91
C LEU A 175 -16.32 12.26 7.30
N PRO A 176 -16.96 11.77 8.38
CA PRO A 176 -16.53 12.10 9.72
C PRO A 176 -15.19 11.43 10.07
N VAL A 177 -14.25 12.22 10.59
CA VAL A 177 -13.05 11.74 11.28
C VAL A 177 -13.10 12.28 12.71
N ASP A 178 -13.12 11.38 13.69
CA ASP A 178 -13.30 11.74 15.12
C ASP A 178 -14.56 12.62 15.35
N GLY A 179 -15.60 12.41 14.55
CA GLY A 179 -16.86 13.16 14.58
C GLY A 179 -16.82 14.51 13.85
N VAL A 180 -15.67 14.92 13.30
CA VAL A 180 -15.51 16.17 12.52
C VAL A 180 -15.66 15.86 11.02
N PRO A 181 -16.49 16.58 10.26
CA PRO A 181 -16.55 16.41 8.80
C PRO A 181 -15.21 16.75 8.15
N THR A 182 -14.66 15.81 7.39
CA THR A 182 -13.38 15.95 6.68
C THR A 182 -13.55 15.59 5.22
N ASP A 183 -12.98 16.41 4.34
CA ASP A 183 -13.05 16.19 2.89
C ASP A 183 -12.00 15.20 2.42
N PHE A 184 -12.45 14.17 1.70
CA PHE A 184 -11.62 13.17 1.06
C PHE A 184 -11.75 13.25 -0.46
N ARG A 185 -10.65 13.02 -1.16
CA ARG A 185 -10.64 12.70 -2.58
C ARG A 185 -11.09 11.28 -2.73
N TYR A 186 -12.16 11.08 -3.49
CA TYR A 186 -12.85 9.80 -3.63
C TYR A 186 -12.96 9.40 -5.09
N ARG A 187 -12.70 8.12 -5.36
CA ARG A 187 -12.85 7.50 -6.68
C ARG A 187 -13.39 6.09 -6.53
N GLU A 188 -14.35 5.74 -7.38
CA GLU A 188 -14.89 4.38 -7.49
C GLU A 188 -14.55 3.78 -8.87
N SER A 189 -14.38 2.47 -8.90
CA SER A 189 -14.11 1.67 -10.08
C SER A 189 -14.81 0.32 -9.98
N GLU A 190 -14.77 -0.48 -11.04
CA GLU A 190 -15.29 -1.86 -11.01
C GLU A 190 -14.62 -2.75 -9.94
N TYR A 191 -13.41 -2.39 -9.52
CA TYR A 191 -12.64 -3.14 -8.52
C TYR A 191 -12.96 -2.74 -7.08
N GLY A 192 -13.70 -1.66 -6.86
CA GLY A 192 -13.93 -1.06 -5.55
C GLY A 192 -13.63 0.43 -5.56
N TRP A 193 -13.49 1.00 -4.38
CA TRP A 193 -13.28 2.43 -4.19
C TRP A 193 -11.98 2.71 -3.45
N VAL A 194 -11.46 3.92 -3.66
CA VAL A 194 -10.31 4.50 -2.98
C VAL A 194 -10.70 5.89 -2.51
N LEU A 195 -10.22 6.27 -1.33
CA LEU A 195 -10.27 7.63 -0.85
C LEU A 195 -8.96 8.04 -0.19
N ALA A 196 -8.68 9.35 -0.19
CA ALA A 196 -7.53 9.91 0.51
C ALA A 196 -7.79 11.35 0.96
N GLY A 197 -7.32 11.69 2.16
CA GLY A 197 -7.51 13.00 2.77
C GLY A 197 -6.58 13.18 3.96
N SER A 198 -6.63 14.36 4.56
CA SER A 198 -5.95 14.63 5.82
C SER A 198 -7.02 14.99 6.84
N PRO A 199 -7.09 14.30 7.99
CA PRO A 199 -7.70 14.92 9.16
C PRO A 199 -6.92 16.19 9.52
N ASP A 200 -7.53 17.06 10.33
CA ASP A 200 -6.91 18.33 10.74
C ASP A 200 -5.44 18.15 11.16
N ASP A 201 -4.61 19.15 10.84
CA ASP A 201 -3.14 19.11 10.93
C ASP A 201 -2.58 18.68 12.30
N GLU A 202 -3.38 18.76 13.37
CA GLU A 202 -3.02 18.39 14.74
C GLU A 202 -2.59 16.92 14.89
N HIS A 203 -3.12 16.02 14.05
CA HIS A 203 -2.83 14.59 14.15
C HIS A 203 -1.56 14.15 13.40
N GLY A 204 -1.03 15.02 12.54
CA GLY A 204 0.22 14.76 11.82
C GLY A 204 0.19 13.51 10.94
N VAL A 205 -0.97 13.17 10.36
CA VAL A 205 -1.14 12.00 9.46
C VAL A 205 -1.97 12.32 8.23
N HIS A 206 -1.76 11.54 7.17
CA HIS A 206 -2.65 11.45 6.03
C HIS A 206 -3.38 10.10 6.07
N LEU A 207 -4.65 10.11 5.68
CA LEU A 207 -5.48 8.92 5.62
C LEU A 207 -5.75 8.55 4.17
N GLY A 208 -5.50 7.28 3.86
CA GLY A 208 -6.01 6.62 2.67
C GLY A 208 -7.00 5.57 3.11
N ALA A 209 -7.98 5.22 2.29
CA ALA A 209 -8.77 4.03 2.51
C ALA A 209 -9.19 3.41 1.19
N TYR A 210 -9.41 2.11 1.20
CA TYR A 210 -9.95 1.39 0.05
C TYR A 210 -10.87 0.28 0.51
N GLY A 211 -11.76 -0.14 -0.37
CA GLY A 211 -12.65 -1.25 -0.04
C GLY A 211 -13.43 -1.77 -1.23
N ARG A 212 -14.07 -2.91 -0.98
CA ARG A 212 -14.94 -3.62 -1.92
C ARG A 212 -16.12 -4.20 -1.17
N GLY A 213 -17.30 -4.16 -1.78
CA GLY A 213 -18.53 -4.74 -1.21
C GLY A 213 -19.10 -4.01 0.02
N MET A 214 -18.37 -3.05 0.58
CA MET A 214 -18.84 -2.06 1.55
C MET A 214 -18.92 -0.69 0.87
N SER A 215 -19.90 0.14 1.25
CA SER A 215 -20.06 1.49 0.69
C SER A 215 -19.18 2.50 1.44
N ALA A 216 -18.46 3.36 0.71
CA ALA A 216 -17.67 4.44 1.28
C ALA A 216 -18.51 5.57 1.91
N TYR A 217 -19.72 5.81 1.39
CA TYR A 217 -20.56 6.99 1.69
C TYR A 217 -21.11 7.06 3.12
N GLY A 218 -20.91 6.03 3.94
CA GLY A 218 -21.35 5.98 5.33
C GLY A 218 -20.25 5.60 6.30
N MET A 219 -18.98 5.67 5.87
CA MET A 219 -17.86 5.36 6.74
C MET A 219 -17.53 6.56 7.63
N GLY A 220 -17.31 6.28 8.91
CA GLY A 220 -16.62 7.19 9.80
C GLY A 220 -15.29 6.61 10.21
N PHE A 221 -14.31 7.49 10.41
CA PHE A 221 -12.99 7.13 10.87
C PHE A 221 -12.78 7.67 12.28
N SER A 222 -12.01 6.95 13.08
CA SER A 222 -11.57 7.45 14.37
C SER A 222 -10.18 6.97 14.70
N VAL A 223 -9.51 7.72 15.58
CA VAL A 223 -8.31 7.24 16.25
C VAL A 223 -8.64 5.92 16.97
N ILE A 224 -7.76 4.94 16.81
CA ILE A 224 -7.85 3.66 17.50
C ILE A 224 -7.25 3.82 18.90
N THR A 225 -8.08 3.68 19.93
CA THR A 225 -7.65 3.82 21.32
C THR A 225 -6.79 2.65 21.79
N ASP A 226 -7.06 1.44 21.27
CA ASP A 226 -6.31 0.23 21.59
C ASP A 226 -6.14 -0.65 20.34
N ILE A 227 -4.95 -0.58 19.73
CA ILE A 227 -4.62 -1.30 18.50
C ILE A 227 -4.46 -2.81 18.72
N SER A 228 -4.30 -3.27 19.97
CA SER A 228 -4.24 -4.71 20.28
C SER A 228 -5.59 -5.41 20.04
N THR A 229 -6.69 -4.65 19.98
CA THR A 229 -8.01 -5.17 19.61
C THR A 229 -8.10 -5.69 18.18
N TYR A 230 -7.10 -5.40 17.33
CA TYR A 230 -7.01 -5.92 15.96
C TYR A 230 -6.15 -7.19 15.86
N GLU A 231 -5.55 -7.65 16.97
CA GLU A 231 -4.79 -8.91 17.03
C GLU A 231 -5.76 -10.07 17.31
N HIS A 232 -6.20 -10.74 16.24
CA HIS A 232 -7.12 -11.89 16.28
C HIS A 232 -6.60 -13.07 15.45
#